data_AF-A0A3B3ISJ0-F1
#
_entry.id   AF-A0A3B3ISJ0-F1
#
_cell.length_a   1.000
_cell.length_b   1.000
_cell.length_c   1.000
_cell.angle_alpha   90.00
_cell.angle_beta   90.00
_cell.angle_gamma   90.00
#
_symmetry.space_group_name_H-M   'P 1'
#
loop_
_entity.id
_entity.type
_entity.pdbx_description
1 polymer ?
#
loop_
_entity_poly.entity_id
_entity_poly.type
_entity_poly.pdbx_seq_one_letter_code
_entity_poly.pdbx_strand_id
1 'polypeptide(L)'
;MFSAGAESLLHQAREIQDEELKKFCSRICKLLQAEDLGPDTLDSLQRLFLIISATKYSRRLEKTCVDLLQATLGLPACPEQLQVLCAAILREMSPSDSLSLAWDHTQNSRQLSLVASVLLAQGDRNEEVRAVGQGVLRALESRQPEGPSLRHLLPVMAKVVVLSPGTLQEDQATLLSKRLVDWLRYASLQQGLPHSGGFFSTPRARQPGPVTEVDGAVATDFFTVLSSGHRFTDDQWLNVQAFSMLRAWLLHSGPEGPGTLDTDDRSEQEGSTLSVISATSSAGRLLPPRERLREVAFEYCQRLIEQSNRRALRKGDSDLQKACLVEAVLVLDVLCRQDPSFLYRSLSCLKALHGRVRGDPASVRVLLPLAHFFLSHGEAAAVDSEAVYQHLFTRIPVEQFHSPMLAFEFIQFCRDNLHLFSGHLSTLRLSFPNLFKLRAVSEPLCCAHSSWPGTAHPSPPSLWRSSRPWWTLAQPWRCCTRCWTCPA
;
A
#
# COMPACT_ATOMS: atom_id res chain seq x y z
N MET A 1 3.84 -16.54 -17.87
CA MET A 1 4.60 -16.34 -19.12
C MET A 1 3.83 -15.36 -19.98
N PHE A 2 4.52 -14.46 -20.68
CA PHE A 2 3.88 -13.48 -21.55
C PHE A 2 3.36 -14.17 -22.84
N SER A 3 2.44 -13.54 -23.56
CA SER A 3 2.07 -14.03 -24.89
C SER A 3 3.21 -13.77 -25.88
N ALA A 4 3.36 -14.61 -26.92
CA ALA A 4 4.41 -14.46 -27.92
C ALA A 4 4.44 -13.05 -28.56
N GLY A 5 3.28 -12.41 -28.72
CA GLY A 5 3.17 -11.03 -29.19
C GLY A 5 3.74 -10.00 -28.21
N ALA A 6 3.50 -10.17 -26.91
CA ALA A 6 4.06 -9.29 -25.88
C ALA A 6 5.58 -9.47 -25.75
N GLU A 7 6.09 -10.69 -25.91
CA GLU A 7 7.53 -10.96 -25.92
C GLU A 7 8.22 -10.32 -27.12
N SER A 8 7.61 -10.37 -28.31
CA SER A 8 8.10 -9.69 -29.50
C SER A 8 8.19 -8.17 -29.32
N LEU A 9 7.16 -7.54 -28.76
CA LEU A 9 7.16 -6.10 -28.48
C LEU A 9 8.24 -5.70 -27.46
N LEU A 10 8.46 -6.52 -26.43
CA LEU A 10 9.52 -6.28 -25.45
C LEU A 10 10.91 -6.45 -26.06
N HIS A 11 11.08 -7.40 -27.00
CA HIS A 11 12.32 -7.58 -27.73
C HIS A 11 12.64 -6.34 -28.57
N GLN A 12 11.67 -5.89 -29.38
CA GLN A 12 11.79 -4.68 -30.20
C GLN A 12 12.11 -3.45 -29.34
N ALA A 13 11.41 -3.27 -28.21
CA ALA A 13 11.66 -2.16 -27.30
C ALA A 13 13.09 -2.15 -26.72
N ARG A 14 13.68 -3.34 -26.50
CA ARG A 14 15.05 -3.47 -26.00
C ARG A 14 16.11 -3.21 -27.06
N GLU A 15 15.83 -3.54 -28.31
CA GLU A 15 16.77 -3.43 -29.43
C GLU A 15 16.89 -2.04 -30.04
N ILE A 16 15.96 -1.13 -29.75
CA ILE A 16 15.99 0.25 -30.27
C ILE A 16 17.29 0.95 -29.88
N GLN A 17 17.97 1.52 -30.87
CA GLN A 17 19.22 2.26 -30.68
C GLN A 17 18.97 3.70 -30.19
N ASP A 18 19.98 4.33 -29.59
CA ASP A 18 19.87 5.69 -29.07
C ASP A 18 19.54 6.73 -30.16
N GLU A 19 20.04 6.57 -31.38
CA GLU A 19 19.75 7.47 -32.50
C GLU A 19 18.29 7.37 -32.96
N GLU A 20 17.72 6.17 -32.93
CA GLU A 20 16.30 5.95 -33.22
C GLU A 20 15.43 6.53 -32.11
N LEU A 21 15.86 6.40 -30.85
CA LEU A 21 15.20 7.00 -29.71
C LEU A 21 15.20 8.53 -29.81
N LYS A 22 16.32 9.17 -30.16
CA LYS A 22 16.38 10.63 -30.37
C LYS A 22 15.41 11.09 -31.46
N LYS A 23 15.39 10.41 -32.61
CA LYS A 23 14.43 10.71 -33.69
C LYS A 23 12.99 10.57 -33.19
N PHE A 24 12.71 9.52 -32.42
CA PHE A 24 11.39 9.29 -31.83
C PHE A 24 11.01 10.38 -30.81
N CYS A 25 11.91 10.77 -29.92
CA CYS A 25 11.73 11.88 -28.98
C CYS A 25 11.48 13.21 -29.70
N SER A 26 12.21 13.49 -30.79
CA SER A 26 11.99 14.70 -31.58
C SER A 26 10.58 14.76 -32.20
N ARG A 27 10.05 13.61 -32.64
CA ARG A 27 8.67 13.50 -33.13
C ARG A 27 7.65 13.74 -32.02
N ILE A 28 7.88 13.16 -30.84
CA ILE A 28 7.01 13.36 -29.67
C ILE A 28 7.03 14.84 -29.24
N CYS A 29 8.18 15.50 -29.24
CA CYS A 29 8.27 16.93 -28.91
C CYS A 29 7.38 17.77 -29.83
N LYS A 30 7.38 17.48 -31.14
CA LYS A 30 6.50 18.15 -32.11
C LYS A 30 5.02 17.89 -31.85
N LEU A 31 4.67 16.67 -31.45
CA LEU A 31 3.28 16.30 -31.13
C LEU A 31 2.79 16.93 -29.82
N LEU A 32 3.66 17.07 -28.81
CA LEU A 32 3.32 17.72 -27.54
C LEU A 32 3.21 19.25 -27.65
N GLN A 33 3.83 19.84 -28.68
CA GLN A 33 3.73 21.27 -29.00
C GLN A 33 2.51 21.62 -29.85
N ALA A 34 1.81 20.63 -30.42
CA ALA A 34 0.59 20.85 -31.16
C ALA A 34 -0.56 21.28 -30.22
N GLU A 35 -1.43 22.18 -30.69
CA GLU A 35 -2.57 22.68 -29.91
C GLU A 35 -3.58 21.56 -29.58
N ASP A 36 -3.73 20.58 -30.50
CA ASP A 36 -4.62 19.43 -30.31
C ASP A 36 -3.84 18.16 -29.94
N LEU A 37 -3.97 17.74 -28.68
CA LEU A 37 -3.41 16.49 -28.18
C LEU A 37 -4.28 15.30 -28.61
N GLY A 38 -4.06 14.84 -29.83
CA GLY A 38 -4.80 13.72 -30.44
C GLY A 38 -4.39 12.31 -29.98
N PRO A 39 -5.05 11.26 -30.49
CA PRO A 39 -4.77 9.86 -30.16
C PRO A 39 -3.36 9.42 -30.58
N ASP A 40 -2.78 10.02 -31.62
CA ASP A 40 -1.41 9.73 -32.07
C ASP A 40 -0.36 10.09 -31.02
N THR A 41 -0.60 11.15 -30.24
CA THR A 41 0.25 11.56 -29.11
C THR A 41 0.19 10.52 -28.00
N LEU A 42 -1.01 10.01 -27.70
CA LEU A 42 -1.22 8.94 -26.72
C LEU A 42 -0.44 7.68 -27.10
N ASP A 43 -0.60 7.18 -28.33
CA ASP A 43 0.07 5.98 -28.82
C ASP A 43 1.59 6.14 -28.81
N SER A 44 2.08 7.33 -29.19
CA SER A 44 3.51 7.62 -29.18
C SER A 44 4.09 7.63 -27.76
N LEU A 45 3.37 8.19 -26.78
CA LEU A 45 3.77 8.17 -25.38
C LEU A 45 3.69 6.76 -24.77
N GLN A 46 2.69 5.95 -25.11
CA GLN A 46 2.61 4.56 -24.67
C GLN A 46 3.81 3.74 -25.16
N ARG A 47 4.20 3.92 -26.42
CA ARG A 47 5.41 3.30 -26.99
C ARG A 47 6.66 3.81 -26.29
N LEU A 48 6.79 5.11 -26.05
CA LEU A 48 7.93 5.67 -25.32
C LEU A 48 8.05 5.06 -23.91
N PHE A 49 6.94 4.98 -23.18
CA PHE A 49 6.90 4.36 -21.86
C PHE A 49 7.36 2.90 -21.88
N LEU A 50 6.92 2.12 -22.87
CA LEU A 50 7.37 0.73 -23.05
C LEU A 50 8.88 0.65 -23.30
N ILE A 51 9.42 1.51 -24.18
CA ILE A 51 10.85 1.53 -24.52
C ILE A 51 11.71 1.80 -23.28
N ILE A 52 11.32 2.80 -22.49
CA ILE A 52 12.06 3.17 -21.28
C ILE A 52 11.97 2.06 -20.23
N SER A 53 10.77 1.52 -20.00
CA SER A 53 10.52 0.50 -18.96
C SER A 53 11.08 -0.88 -19.30
N ALA A 54 11.25 -1.22 -20.59
CA ALA A 54 11.69 -2.54 -21.01
C ALA A 54 13.21 -2.76 -20.86
N THR A 55 13.97 -1.68 -20.68
CA THR A 55 15.43 -1.73 -20.63
C THR A 55 15.99 -1.77 -19.21
N LYS A 56 17.04 -2.58 -19.01
CA LYS A 56 17.73 -2.73 -17.72
C LYS A 56 18.53 -1.49 -17.32
N TYR A 57 18.91 -0.66 -18.28
CA TYR A 57 19.72 0.55 -18.07
C TYR A 57 18.87 1.79 -18.33
N SER A 58 19.00 2.80 -17.46
CA SER A 58 18.29 4.07 -17.62
C SER A 58 18.74 4.77 -18.90
N ARG A 59 17.87 4.81 -19.92
CA ARG A 59 18.09 5.62 -21.11
C ARG A 59 17.86 7.09 -20.73
N ARG A 60 18.71 8.01 -21.19
CA ARG A 60 18.53 9.46 -20.92
C ARG A 60 17.74 10.10 -22.06
N LEU A 61 16.67 10.83 -21.71
CA LEU A 61 15.90 11.62 -22.66
C LEU A 61 16.53 13.01 -22.82
N GLU A 62 16.33 13.62 -23.99
CA GLU A 62 16.75 14.99 -24.23
C GLU A 62 16.01 15.97 -23.32
N LYS A 63 16.71 17.00 -22.84
CA LYS A 63 16.17 17.99 -21.90
C LYS A 63 14.87 18.62 -22.43
N THR A 64 14.82 18.96 -23.71
CA THR A 64 13.63 19.52 -24.36
C THR A 64 12.41 18.61 -24.27
N CYS A 65 12.60 17.28 -24.38
CA CYS A 65 11.53 16.31 -24.24
C CYS A 65 11.04 16.26 -22.79
N VAL A 66 11.96 16.27 -21.82
CA VAL A 66 11.64 16.28 -20.39
C VAL A 66 10.89 17.56 -19.99
N ASP A 67 11.30 18.73 -20.49
CA ASP A 67 10.65 20.01 -20.23
C ASP A 67 9.22 20.04 -20.78
N LEU A 68 9.00 19.51 -22.00
CA LEU A 68 7.66 19.40 -22.58
C LEU A 68 6.76 18.44 -21.81
N LEU A 69 7.28 17.28 -21.38
CA LEU A 69 6.53 16.34 -20.54
C LEU A 69 6.11 16.97 -19.20
N GLN A 70 6.99 17.77 -18.58
CA GLN A 70 6.67 18.53 -17.37
C GLN A 70 5.58 19.58 -17.63
N ALA A 71 5.68 20.33 -18.73
CA ALA A 71 4.68 21.32 -19.11
C ALA A 71 3.30 20.67 -19.36
N THR A 72 3.27 19.55 -20.09
CA THR A 72 2.04 18.78 -20.35
C THR A 72 1.42 18.21 -19.06
N LEU A 73 2.25 17.81 -18.10
CA LEU A 73 1.77 17.38 -16.77
C LEU A 73 1.18 18.55 -15.97
N GLY A 74 1.71 19.77 -16.14
CA GLY A 74 1.23 20.99 -15.48
C GLY A 74 -0.06 21.58 -16.08
N LEU A 75 -0.42 21.22 -17.31
CA LEU A 75 -1.58 21.75 -18.02
C LEU A 75 -2.91 21.14 -17.51
N PRO A 76 -3.82 21.93 -16.90
CA PRO A 76 -5.07 21.42 -16.35
C PRO A 76 -6.09 20.99 -17.41
N ALA A 77 -6.00 21.53 -18.64
CA ALA A 77 -6.87 21.20 -19.77
C ALA A 77 -6.47 19.90 -20.51
N CYS A 78 -5.36 19.27 -20.13
CA CYS A 78 -4.83 18.08 -20.80
C CYS A 78 -5.65 16.81 -20.46
N PRO A 79 -5.90 15.92 -21.43
CA PRO A 79 -6.53 14.62 -21.18
C PRO A 79 -5.81 13.81 -20.09
N GLU A 80 -6.59 13.22 -19.17
CA GLU A 80 -6.04 12.52 -17.99
C GLU A 80 -5.06 11.38 -18.34
N GLN A 81 -5.33 10.66 -19.44
CA GLN A 81 -4.47 9.55 -19.87
C GLN A 81 -3.07 10.03 -20.26
N LEU A 82 -2.97 11.22 -20.88
CA LEU A 82 -1.70 11.81 -21.26
C LEU A 82 -0.92 12.28 -20.04
N GLN A 83 -1.59 12.93 -19.08
CA GLN A 83 -0.96 13.32 -17.81
C GLN A 83 -0.40 12.10 -17.05
N VAL A 84 -1.15 11.00 -17.00
CA VAL A 84 -0.70 9.74 -16.37
C VAL A 84 0.51 9.16 -17.08
N LEU A 85 0.53 9.13 -18.41
CA LEU A 85 1.67 8.64 -19.19
C LEU A 85 2.90 9.53 -19.02
N CYS A 86 2.74 10.86 -19.03
CA CYS A 86 3.83 11.79 -18.78
C CYS A 86 4.43 11.56 -17.39
N ALA A 87 3.60 11.46 -16.34
CA ALA A 87 4.07 11.16 -15.00
C ALA A 87 4.75 9.78 -14.91
N ALA A 88 4.23 8.75 -15.60
CA ALA A 88 4.82 7.42 -15.61
C ALA A 88 6.20 7.39 -16.29
N ILE A 89 6.35 8.09 -17.42
CA ILE A 89 7.63 8.24 -18.13
C ILE A 89 8.63 8.99 -17.25
N LEU A 90 8.26 10.15 -16.71
CA LEU A 90 9.16 10.94 -15.86
C LEU A 90 9.58 10.17 -14.60
N ARG A 91 8.69 9.36 -14.03
CA ARG A 91 8.98 8.52 -12.87
C ARG A 91 9.99 7.40 -13.16
N GLU A 92 9.89 6.77 -14.33
CA GLU A 92 10.83 5.70 -14.73
C GLU A 92 12.23 6.27 -15.04
N MET A 93 12.27 7.54 -15.45
CA MET A 93 13.49 8.29 -15.72
C MET A 93 14.18 8.83 -14.47
N SER A 94 13.52 8.76 -13.31
CA SER A 94 14.06 9.23 -12.03
C SER A 94 15.21 8.35 -11.53
N PRO A 95 16.26 8.92 -10.91
CA PRO A 95 16.48 10.33 -10.62
C PRO A 95 17.10 11.11 -11.82
N SER A 96 16.70 12.37 -12.01
CA SER A 96 17.20 13.25 -13.08
C SER A 96 17.36 14.69 -12.63
N ASP A 97 18.53 15.29 -12.88
CA ASP A 97 18.85 16.68 -12.50
C ASP A 97 18.11 17.74 -13.34
N SER A 98 17.43 17.31 -14.41
CA SER A 98 16.67 18.19 -15.32
C SER A 98 15.22 18.45 -14.89
N LEU A 99 14.78 17.91 -13.75
CA LEU A 99 13.41 18.04 -13.28
C LEU A 99 13.27 19.29 -12.39
N SER A 100 12.30 20.14 -12.70
CA SER A 100 11.98 21.36 -11.96
C SER A 100 10.48 21.49 -11.75
N LEU A 101 9.88 20.47 -11.13
CA LEU A 101 8.44 20.46 -10.81
C LEU A 101 8.20 21.13 -9.45
N ALA A 102 7.31 22.12 -9.40
CA ALA A 102 6.89 22.78 -8.16
C ALA A 102 5.53 22.24 -7.69
N TRP A 103 5.41 21.97 -6.38
CA TRP A 103 4.17 21.48 -5.76
C TRP A 103 3.06 22.55 -5.67
N ASP A 104 3.41 23.82 -5.45
CA ASP A 104 2.48 24.83 -4.94
C ASP A 104 1.48 25.42 -5.95
N HIS A 105 1.57 25.11 -7.26
CA HIS A 105 0.80 25.82 -8.30
C HIS A 105 -0.51 25.12 -8.75
N THR A 106 -0.81 23.90 -8.28
CA THR A 106 -1.92 23.11 -8.83
C THR A 106 -3.08 22.94 -7.85
N GLN A 107 -4.30 23.29 -8.27
CA GLN A 107 -5.52 23.20 -7.45
C GLN A 107 -6.19 21.81 -7.49
N ASN A 108 -5.86 20.96 -8.46
CA ASN A 108 -6.46 19.63 -8.62
C ASN A 108 -5.69 18.55 -7.85
N SER A 109 -6.35 17.86 -6.91
CA SER A 109 -5.74 16.81 -6.08
C SER A 109 -5.18 15.63 -6.86
N ARG A 110 -5.79 15.29 -8.01
CA ARG A 110 -5.31 14.19 -8.85
C ARG A 110 -4.03 14.57 -9.59
N GLN A 111 -3.97 15.78 -10.13
CA GLN A 111 -2.77 16.29 -10.79
C GLN A 111 -1.62 16.44 -9.77
N LEU A 112 -1.90 16.96 -8.57
CA LEU A 112 -0.97 16.97 -7.44
C LEU A 112 -0.42 15.57 -7.16
N SER A 113 -1.27 14.55 -7.10
CA SER A 113 -0.84 13.16 -6.88
C SER A 113 0.11 12.64 -7.96
N LEU A 114 -0.12 13.01 -9.23
CA LEU A 114 0.76 12.65 -10.34
C LEU A 114 2.12 13.36 -10.22
N VAL A 115 2.13 14.67 -9.93
CA VAL A 115 3.36 15.45 -9.70
C VAL A 115 4.14 14.90 -8.51
N ALA A 116 3.47 14.64 -7.38
CA ALA A 116 4.06 13.97 -6.22
C ALA A 116 4.70 12.63 -6.61
N SER A 117 4.06 11.85 -7.47
CA SER A 117 4.58 10.54 -7.85
C SER A 117 5.93 10.62 -8.59
N VAL A 118 6.18 11.73 -9.30
CA VAL A 118 7.46 12.01 -9.98
C VAL A 118 8.49 12.53 -8.99
N LEU A 119 8.11 13.51 -8.15
CA LEU A 119 8.98 14.09 -7.11
C LEU A 119 9.46 13.01 -6.11
N LEU A 120 8.53 12.19 -5.61
CA LEU A 120 8.87 11.10 -4.69
C LEU A 120 9.76 10.01 -5.32
N ALA A 121 9.81 9.92 -6.64
CA ALA A 121 10.73 9.01 -7.33
C ALA A 121 12.15 9.57 -7.48
N GLN A 122 12.36 10.88 -7.31
CA GLN A 122 13.70 11.46 -7.20
C GLN A 122 14.43 11.03 -5.92
N GLY A 123 13.68 10.62 -4.90
CA GLY A 123 14.17 10.42 -3.54
C GLY A 123 14.38 11.76 -2.82
N ASP A 124 15.06 11.73 -1.67
CA ASP A 124 15.25 12.91 -0.80
C ASP A 124 16.51 13.72 -1.14
N ARG A 125 16.83 13.88 -2.43
CA ARG A 125 18.06 14.58 -2.87
C ARG A 125 18.01 16.09 -2.62
N ASN A 126 16.84 16.71 -2.78
CA ASN A 126 16.63 18.16 -2.69
C ASN A 126 15.54 18.54 -1.67
N GLU A 127 15.34 17.74 -0.62
CA GLU A 127 14.24 17.91 0.34
C GLU A 127 12.83 17.87 -0.28
N GLU A 128 12.72 17.35 -1.52
CA GLU A 128 11.46 17.26 -2.28
C GLU A 128 10.42 16.40 -1.54
N VAL A 129 10.86 15.33 -0.87
CA VAL A 129 9.99 14.46 -0.07
C VAL A 129 9.37 15.25 1.08
N ARG A 130 10.15 16.13 1.73
CA ARG A 130 9.67 17.02 2.80
C ARG A 130 8.70 18.06 2.28
N ALA A 131 9.03 18.73 1.18
CA ALA A 131 8.18 19.74 0.56
C ALA A 131 6.82 19.17 0.14
N VAL A 132 6.81 17.99 -0.50
CA VAL A 132 5.58 17.28 -0.87
C VAL A 132 4.79 16.88 0.38
N GLY A 133 5.45 16.34 1.41
CA GLY A 133 4.80 15.97 2.67
C GLY A 133 4.09 17.14 3.35
N GLN A 134 4.78 18.28 3.49
CA GLN A 134 4.20 19.50 4.06
C GLN A 134 3.07 20.07 3.20
N GLY A 135 3.23 20.02 1.87
CA GLY A 135 2.21 20.47 0.93
C GLY A 135 0.92 19.64 1.00
N VAL A 136 1.03 18.31 1.10
CA VAL A 136 -0.14 17.44 1.27
C VAL A 136 -0.78 17.63 2.65
N LEU A 137 -0.02 17.79 3.72
CA LEU A 137 -0.57 18.06 5.05
C LEU A 137 -1.37 19.36 5.10
N ARG A 138 -0.84 20.44 4.51
CA ARG A 138 -1.59 21.72 4.35
C ARG A 138 -2.90 21.51 3.60
N ALA A 139 -2.92 20.65 2.57
CA ALA A 139 -4.15 20.32 1.85
C ALA A 139 -5.14 19.51 2.72
N LEU A 140 -4.65 18.57 3.54
CA LEU A 140 -5.46 17.78 4.49
C LEU A 140 -6.02 18.60 5.67
N GLU A 141 -5.32 19.67 6.04
CA GLU A 141 -5.74 20.64 7.06
C GLU A 141 -6.90 21.52 6.59
N SER A 142 -6.91 21.87 5.31
CA SER A 142 -7.93 22.75 4.75
C SER A 142 -9.34 22.17 4.94
N ARG A 143 -10.17 22.85 5.73
CA ARG A 143 -11.58 22.51 5.94
C ARG A 143 -12.40 23.04 4.77
N GLN A 144 -12.37 22.36 3.63
CA GLN A 144 -13.20 22.75 2.49
C GLN A 144 -14.33 21.72 2.28
N PRO A 145 -15.61 22.10 2.46
CA PRO A 145 -16.76 21.24 2.17
C PRO A 145 -16.93 20.97 0.66
N GLU A 146 -16.33 21.81 -0.20
CA GLU A 146 -16.29 21.69 -1.67
C GLU A 146 -14.84 21.65 -2.19
N GLY A 147 -13.91 21.17 -1.36
CA GLY A 147 -12.49 21.08 -1.72
C GLY A 147 -12.19 19.95 -2.72
N PRO A 148 -11.03 19.98 -3.41
CA PRO A 148 -10.61 18.89 -4.27
C PRO A 148 -10.50 17.58 -3.48
N SER A 149 -11.02 16.49 -4.05
CA SER A 149 -11.12 15.19 -3.38
C SER A 149 -9.78 14.73 -2.79
N LEU A 150 -9.73 14.48 -1.48
CA LEU A 150 -8.50 14.06 -0.77
C LEU A 150 -8.04 12.64 -1.15
N ARG A 151 -8.86 11.90 -1.91
CA ARG A 151 -8.60 10.50 -2.32
C ARG A 151 -7.24 10.29 -2.96
N HIS A 152 -6.70 11.27 -3.66
CA HIS A 152 -5.44 11.09 -4.39
C HIS A 152 -4.19 11.44 -3.55
N LEU A 153 -4.39 12.09 -2.39
CA LEU A 153 -3.31 12.64 -1.58
C LEU A 153 -2.86 11.71 -0.46
N LEU A 154 -3.77 10.90 0.10
CA LEU A 154 -3.41 9.97 1.18
C LEU A 154 -2.36 8.91 0.76
N PRO A 155 -2.42 8.32 -0.45
CA PRO A 155 -1.37 7.42 -0.93
C PRO A 155 -0.01 8.12 -1.10
N VAL A 156 0.00 9.42 -1.38
CA VAL A 156 1.23 10.23 -1.44
C VAL A 156 1.84 10.33 -0.04
N MET A 157 1.04 10.63 0.98
CA MET A 157 1.52 10.63 2.37
C MET A 157 2.06 9.28 2.82
N ALA A 158 1.40 8.19 2.45
CA ALA A 158 1.90 6.84 2.76
C ALA A 158 3.32 6.62 2.21
N LYS A 159 3.60 7.12 1.00
CA LYS A 159 4.95 7.06 0.41
C LYS A 159 5.94 7.99 1.10
N VAL A 160 5.56 9.23 1.40
CA VAL A 160 6.40 10.19 2.14
C VAL A 160 6.88 9.58 3.46
N VAL A 161 5.96 8.99 4.21
CA VAL A 161 6.24 8.37 5.51
C VAL A 161 7.24 7.22 5.39
N VAL A 162 7.17 6.42 4.32
CA VAL A 162 8.11 5.32 4.08
C VAL A 162 9.48 5.80 3.58
N LEU A 163 9.51 6.84 2.75
CA LEU A 163 10.75 7.33 2.14
C LEU A 163 11.59 8.19 3.09
N SER A 164 10.95 9.00 3.95
CA SER A 164 11.64 9.88 4.89
C SER A 164 10.97 9.84 6.27
N PRO A 165 11.25 8.78 7.05
CA PRO A 165 10.74 8.65 8.42
C PRO A 165 11.25 9.81 9.28
N GLY A 166 10.36 10.57 9.91
CA GLY A 166 10.72 11.74 10.74
C GLY A 166 10.59 13.10 10.04
N THR A 167 10.13 13.13 8.79
CA THR A 167 9.84 14.40 8.08
C THR A 167 8.73 15.23 8.74
N LEU A 168 7.79 14.58 9.41
CA LEU A 168 6.60 15.22 9.96
C LEU A 168 6.85 15.66 11.39
N GLN A 169 6.47 16.90 11.70
CA GLN A 169 6.48 17.42 13.07
C GLN A 169 5.43 16.69 13.93
N GLU A 170 5.60 16.72 15.25
CA GLU A 170 4.72 16.01 16.18
C GLU A 170 3.25 16.47 16.08
N ASP A 171 3.01 17.77 15.93
CA ASP A 171 1.67 18.35 15.74
C ASP A 171 1.01 17.80 14.46
N GLN A 172 1.77 17.73 13.37
CA GLN A 172 1.31 17.22 12.07
C GLN A 172 1.00 15.72 12.15
N ALA A 173 1.84 14.95 12.85
CA ALA A 173 1.60 13.53 13.08
C ALA A 173 0.36 13.29 13.96
N THR A 174 0.14 14.15 14.94
CA THR A 174 -1.04 14.10 15.82
C THR A 174 -2.32 14.40 15.04
N LEU A 175 -2.28 15.41 14.17
CA LEU A 175 -3.39 15.73 13.28
C LEU A 175 -3.72 14.58 12.33
N LEU A 176 -2.72 14.01 11.65
CA LEU A 176 -2.94 12.90 10.72
C LEU A 176 -3.48 11.67 11.46
N SER A 177 -2.99 11.39 12.67
CA SER A 177 -3.51 10.30 13.51
C SER A 177 -4.99 10.50 13.85
N LYS A 178 -5.40 11.73 14.17
CA LYS A 178 -6.81 12.08 14.40
C LYS A 178 -7.66 11.87 13.15
N ARG A 179 -7.18 12.28 11.96
CA ARG A 179 -7.89 12.06 10.69
C ARG A 179 -8.03 10.58 10.34
N LEU A 180 -6.98 9.78 10.55
CA LEU A 180 -7.02 8.33 10.35
C LEU A 180 -8.05 7.67 11.25
N VAL A 181 -8.13 8.07 12.52
CA VAL A 181 -9.20 7.63 13.45
C VAL A 181 -10.57 7.94 12.87
N ASP A 182 -10.78 9.17 12.41
CA ASP A 182 -12.08 9.59 11.90
C ASP A 182 -12.49 8.79 10.65
N TRP A 183 -11.55 8.58 9.71
CA TRP A 183 -11.82 7.80 8.50
C TRP A 183 -12.05 6.32 8.77
N LEU A 184 -11.29 5.72 9.70
CA LEU A 184 -11.44 4.30 10.05
C LEU A 184 -12.75 4.03 10.79
N ARG A 185 -13.21 4.96 11.64
CA ARG A 185 -14.36 4.73 12.53
C ARG A 185 -15.68 5.28 12.01
N TYR A 186 -15.67 6.42 11.33
CA TYR A 186 -16.89 7.18 11.02
C TYR A 186 -17.18 7.29 9.51
N ALA A 187 -16.58 6.42 8.69
CA ALA A 187 -16.99 6.29 7.29
C ALA A 187 -18.44 5.81 7.18
N SER A 188 -19.16 6.37 6.22
CA SER A 188 -20.58 6.20 5.99
C SER A 188 -20.95 4.77 5.61
N LEU A 189 -22.14 4.35 6.06
CA LEU A 189 -22.73 3.05 5.74
C LEU A 189 -23.75 3.14 4.58
N GLN A 190 -23.86 4.30 3.94
CA GLN A 190 -24.73 4.55 2.80
C GLN A 190 -23.90 4.57 1.51
N GLN A 191 -24.42 4.02 0.43
CA GLN A 191 -23.75 4.07 -0.86
C GLN A 191 -23.72 5.51 -1.40
N GLY A 192 -22.83 5.79 -2.35
CA GLY A 192 -22.84 7.05 -3.07
C GLY A 192 -24.05 7.19 -4.00
N LEU A 193 -24.52 8.42 -4.24
CA LEU A 193 -25.64 8.66 -5.14
C LEU A 193 -25.32 8.15 -6.57
N PRO A 194 -26.32 7.57 -7.27
CA PRO A 194 -26.20 7.37 -8.69
C PRO A 194 -26.19 8.73 -9.41
N HIS A 195 -25.12 9.05 -10.14
CA HIS A 195 -25.10 10.07 -11.20
C HIS A 195 -26.37 9.90 -12.06
N SER A 196 -27.29 10.86 -11.99
CA SER A 196 -28.46 10.94 -12.84
C SER A 196 -28.02 11.15 -14.30
N GLY A 197 -27.95 10.06 -15.06
CA GLY A 197 -27.81 10.07 -16.51
C GLY A 197 -29.04 9.43 -17.13
N GLY A 198 -30.15 10.16 -17.20
CA GLY A 198 -31.39 9.66 -17.81
C GLY A 198 -32.50 10.71 -17.76
N PHE A 199 -32.78 11.32 -18.92
CA PHE A 199 -33.77 12.39 -19.09
C PHE A 199 -35.24 11.95 -18.90
N PHE A 200 -35.51 10.68 -18.58
CA PHE A 200 -36.86 10.17 -18.34
C PHE A 200 -36.85 9.14 -17.22
N SER A 201 -36.81 9.58 -15.97
CA SER A 201 -37.17 8.75 -14.81
C SER A 201 -37.70 9.65 -13.70
N THR A 202 -38.89 9.31 -13.20
CA THR A 202 -39.69 10.06 -12.24
C THR A 202 -38.96 10.37 -10.92
N PRO A 203 -39.34 11.45 -10.21
CA PRO A 203 -38.68 11.90 -8.98
C PRO A 203 -39.14 11.06 -7.78
N ARG A 204 -38.73 9.80 -7.75
CA ARG A 204 -38.42 9.14 -6.48
C ARG A 204 -36.93 8.92 -6.53
N ALA A 205 -36.17 9.91 -6.08
CA ALA A 205 -34.76 9.74 -5.78
C ALA A 205 -34.64 8.50 -4.88
N ARG A 206 -34.23 7.36 -5.45
CA ARG A 206 -33.92 6.16 -4.66
C ARG A 206 -32.83 6.62 -3.72
N GLN A 207 -33.17 6.73 -2.43
CA GLN A 207 -32.19 6.92 -1.38
C GLN A 207 -31.05 5.93 -1.62
N PRO A 208 -29.78 6.36 -1.53
CA PRO A 208 -28.67 5.45 -1.74
C PRO A 208 -28.86 4.22 -0.86
N GLY A 209 -28.66 3.03 -1.44
CA GLY A 209 -28.83 1.79 -0.68
C GLY A 209 -27.79 1.68 0.43
N PRO A 210 -28.03 0.88 1.47
CA PRO A 210 -27.01 0.59 2.46
C PRO A 210 -25.84 -0.16 1.83
N VAL A 211 -24.66 -0.01 2.42
CA VAL A 211 -23.49 -0.83 2.09
C VAL A 211 -23.71 -2.23 2.66
N THR A 212 -23.32 -3.27 1.90
CA THR A 212 -23.41 -4.66 2.35
C THR A 212 -22.04 -5.19 2.78
N GLU A 213 -22.02 -6.32 3.44
CA GLU A 213 -20.81 -7.12 3.64
C GLU A 213 -20.59 -8.06 2.44
N VAL A 214 -19.47 -8.80 2.45
CA VAL A 214 -19.07 -9.77 1.41
C VAL A 214 -20.07 -10.91 1.16
N ASP A 215 -20.93 -11.21 2.12
CA ASP A 215 -22.00 -12.21 2.05
C ASP A 215 -23.35 -11.61 1.58
N GLY A 216 -23.40 -10.29 1.36
CA GLY A 216 -24.60 -9.56 0.98
C GLY A 216 -25.48 -9.10 2.15
N ALA A 217 -25.12 -9.40 3.40
CA ALA A 217 -25.82 -8.86 4.56
C ALA A 217 -25.58 -7.35 4.68
N VAL A 218 -26.51 -6.59 5.28
CA VAL A 218 -26.32 -5.16 5.51
C VAL A 218 -25.21 -4.94 6.55
N ALA A 219 -24.28 -4.01 6.28
CA ALA A 219 -23.25 -3.65 7.25
C ALA A 219 -23.84 -2.82 8.40
N THR A 220 -23.61 -3.25 9.66
CA THR A 220 -24.28 -2.67 10.83
C THR A 220 -23.38 -1.83 11.74
N ASP A 221 -22.11 -2.18 11.93
CA ASP A 221 -21.24 -1.54 12.92
C ASP A 221 -20.57 -0.27 12.38
N PHE A 222 -19.61 -0.44 11.48
CA PHE A 222 -18.92 0.64 10.77
C PHE A 222 -18.39 0.11 9.44
N PHE A 223 -18.09 1.03 8.53
CA PHE A 223 -17.59 0.69 7.20
C PHE A 223 -16.15 0.15 7.28
N THR A 224 -15.89 -0.90 6.51
CA THR A 224 -14.58 -1.56 6.43
C THR A 224 -14.18 -1.78 4.98
N VAL A 225 -12.92 -2.14 4.73
CA VAL A 225 -12.45 -2.52 3.39
C VAL A 225 -13.15 -3.77 2.82
N LEU A 226 -13.78 -4.59 3.67
CA LEU A 226 -14.59 -5.75 3.24
C LEU A 226 -16.08 -5.41 3.06
N SER A 227 -16.44 -4.14 3.21
CA SER A 227 -17.78 -3.67 2.88
C SER A 227 -17.92 -3.49 1.37
N SER A 228 -19.01 -4.00 0.80
CA SER A 228 -19.33 -3.99 -0.62
C SER A 228 -20.43 -2.98 -0.92
N GLY A 229 -20.18 -2.10 -1.90
CA GLY A 229 -21.15 -1.14 -2.41
C GLY A 229 -20.96 -0.92 -3.91
N HIS A 230 -22.02 -0.50 -4.60
CA HIS A 230 -21.91 -0.21 -6.04
C HIS A 230 -21.11 1.07 -6.33
N ARG A 231 -21.17 2.03 -5.42
CA ARG A 231 -20.46 3.32 -5.52
C ARG A 231 -20.00 3.73 -4.14
N PHE A 232 -18.71 3.95 -3.99
CA PHE A 232 -18.13 4.44 -2.75
C PHE A 232 -18.09 5.97 -2.70
N THR A 233 -18.44 6.53 -1.54
CA THR A 233 -18.30 7.95 -1.20
C THR A 233 -16.83 8.30 -0.91
N ASP A 234 -16.50 9.59 -0.81
CA ASP A 234 -15.12 10.05 -0.52
C ASP A 234 -14.56 9.49 0.79
N ASP A 235 -15.37 9.50 1.85
CA ASP A 235 -15.02 8.98 3.17
C ASP A 235 -14.81 7.46 3.17
N GLN A 236 -15.57 6.71 2.37
CA GLN A 236 -15.37 5.25 2.20
C GLN A 236 -14.04 4.95 1.48
N TRP A 237 -13.68 5.74 0.47
CA TRP A 237 -12.36 5.66 -0.16
C TRP A 237 -11.23 6.01 0.81
N LEU A 238 -11.42 7.05 1.64
CA LEU A 238 -10.43 7.43 2.65
C LEU A 238 -10.28 6.37 3.74
N ASN A 239 -11.35 5.69 4.16
CA ASN A 239 -11.28 4.54 5.07
C ASN A 239 -10.39 3.42 4.51
N VAL A 240 -10.66 3.04 3.27
CA VAL A 240 -9.91 2.03 2.53
C VAL A 240 -8.42 2.38 2.44
N GLN A 241 -8.11 3.63 2.11
CA GLN A 241 -6.74 4.11 1.98
C GLN A 241 -6.05 4.25 3.34
N ALA A 242 -6.77 4.70 4.36
CA ALA A 242 -6.31 4.79 5.74
C ALA A 242 -5.86 3.41 6.23
N PHE A 243 -6.68 2.37 6.03
CA PHE A 243 -6.29 0.99 6.35
C PHE A 243 -5.04 0.55 5.59
N SER A 244 -4.98 0.85 4.28
CA SER A 244 -3.82 0.48 3.44
C SER A 244 -2.50 1.14 3.86
N MET A 245 -2.53 2.28 4.54
CA MET A 245 -1.32 2.95 5.04
C MET A 245 -1.09 2.74 6.53
N LEU A 246 -2.05 2.14 7.24
CA LEU A 246 -2.10 2.09 8.69
C LEU A 246 -0.86 1.46 9.31
N ARG A 247 -0.42 0.32 8.76
CA ARG A 247 0.79 -0.36 9.24
C ARG A 247 2.04 0.49 9.07
N ALA A 248 2.21 1.10 7.91
CA ALA A 248 3.33 2.00 7.64
C ALA A 248 3.29 3.16 8.63
N TRP A 249 2.14 3.78 8.84
CA TRP A 249 1.99 4.86 9.82
C TRP A 249 2.32 4.44 11.25
N LEU A 250 1.80 3.30 11.71
CA LEU A 250 2.02 2.79 13.07
C LEU A 250 3.49 2.47 13.31
N LEU A 251 4.20 1.89 12.35
CA LEU A 251 5.64 1.61 12.48
C LEU A 251 6.46 2.87 12.76
N HIS A 252 6.06 4.03 12.21
CA HIS A 252 6.73 5.30 12.43
C HIS A 252 6.22 6.04 13.67
N SER A 253 4.97 5.80 14.07
CA SER A 253 4.34 6.41 15.25
C SER A 253 4.50 5.56 16.53
N GLY A 254 5.48 4.65 16.55
CA GLY A 254 5.78 3.85 17.72
C GLY A 254 6.19 4.72 18.92
N PRO A 255 5.99 4.25 20.17
CA PRO A 255 6.62 4.90 21.31
C PRO A 255 8.13 4.92 21.04
N GLU A 256 8.76 6.07 21.19
CA GLU A 256 10.18 6.24 20.95
C GLU A 256 10.97 5.16 21.70
N GLY A 257 11.94 4.54 21.01
CA GLY A 257 12.94 3.72 21.69
C GLY A 257 13.74 4.61 22.67
N PRO A 258 14.30 4.03 23.75
CA PRO A 258 14.95 4.79 24.81
C PRO A 258 16.17 5.52 24.24
N GLY A 259 16.02 6.83 24.03
CA GLY A 259 16.92 7.60 23.20
C GLY A 259 17.13 9.03 23.65
N THR A 260 17.00 9.31 24.96
CA THR A 260 17.75 10.35 25.69
C THR A 260 17.73 9.99 27.18
N LEU A 261 18.77 9.30 27.63
CA LEU A 261 19.24 9.45 29.01
C LEU A 261 19.69 10.90 29.16
N ASP A 262 19.13 11.59 30.16
CA ASP A 262 19.60 12.81 30.86
C ASP A 262 18.32 13.53 31.35
N THR A 263 18.02 13.70 32.64
CA THR A 263 18.80 13.68 33.88
C THR A 263 17.85 13.42 35.06
N ASP A 264 18.33 12.71 36.07
CA ASP A 264 17.78 12.71 37.44
C ASP A 264 17.37 14.12 37.90
N ASP A 265 16.14 14.28 38.40
CA ASP A 265 15.90 14.71 39.79
C ASP A 265 14.39 14.84 40.09
N ARG A 266 13.95 14.12 41.13
CA ARG A 266 12.80 14.40 42.04
C ARG A 266 11.39 14.35 41.41
N SER A 267 10.39 13.70 42.00
CA SER A 267 10.15 13.36 43.41
C SER A 267 9.07 12.28 43.49
N GLU A 268 9.30 11.31 44.38
CA GLU A 268 8.28 10.42 44.91
C GLU A 268 7.13 11.24 45.50
N GLN A 269 5.90 11.01 45.03
CA GLN A 269 4.70 11.28 45.80
C GLN A 269 3.77 10.08 45.64
N GLU A 270 3.69 9.33 46.73
CA GLU A 270 2.83 8.19 46.97
C GLU A 270 1.34 8.53 46.76
N GLY A 271 0.60 7.50 46.37
CA GLY A 271 -0.81 7.35 46.75
C GLY A 271 -1.81 7.56 45.62
N SER A 272 -2.28 6.46 45.02
CA SER A 272 -3.66 6.01 45.31
C SER A 272 -3.97 4.70 44.61
N THR A 273 -4.28 3.70 45.42
CA THR A 273 -5.04 2.50 45.05
C THR A 273 -6.42 2.88 44.50
N LEU A 274 -6.91 2.10 43.51
CA LEU A 274 -8.27 2.04 42.92
C LEU A 274 -8.43 2.69 41.54
N SER A 275 -8.50 1.85 40.49
CA SER A 275 -9.69 1.84 39.64
C SER A 275 -9.75 0.59 38.76
N VAL A 276 -10.59 -0.35 39.19
CA VAL A 276 -11.17 -1.37 38.31
C VAL A 276 -12.23 -0.66 37.47
N ILE A 277 -11.98 -0.42 36.17
CA ILE A 277 -13.06 -0.03 35.26
C ILE A 277 -12.88 -0.72 33.90
N SER A 278 -13.61 -1.81 33.73
CA SER A 278 -14.21 -2.14 32.44
C SER A 278 -15.40 -1.21 32.22
N ALA A 279 -15.30 -0.27 31.28
CA ALA A 279 -16.47 0.39 30.68
C ALA A 279 -16.14 0.93 29.29
N THR A 280 -16.86 0.36 28.34
CA THR A 280 -16.80 0.54 26.89
C THR A 280 -17.16 1.97 26.44
N SER A 281 -16.46 2.43 25.40
CA SER A 281 -16.79 3.54 24.47
C SER A 281 -16.57 5.01 24.87
N SER A 282 -16.55 5.40 26.15
CA SER A 282 -16.34 6.81 26.53
C SER A 282 -14.89 7.19 26.87
N ALA A 283 -14.05 6.22 27.27
CA ALA A 283 -12.64 6.46 27.63
C ALA A 283 -11.74 6.81 26.43
N GLY A 284 -12.11 6.37 25.22
CA GLY A 284 -11.31 6.60 24.00
C GLY A 284 -11.23 8.07 23.57
N ARG A 285 -12.08 8.96 24.09
CA ARG A 285 -11.98 10.41 23.82
C ARG A 285 -10.90 11.12 24.65
N LEU A 286 -10.41 10.50 25.72
CA LEU A 286 -9.40 11.07 26.62
C LEU A 286 -7.97 10.68 26.24
N LEU A 287 -7.81 9.67 25.37
CA LEU A 287 -6.49 9.22 24.93
C LEU A 287 -5.88 10.22 23.93
N PRO A 288 -4.55 10.42 23.98
CA PRO A 288 -3.81 11.08 22.91
C PRO A 288 -4.17 10.48 21.53
N PRO A 289 -4.23 11.29 20.45
CA PRO A 289 -4.67 10.80 19.13
C PRO A 289 -3.91 9.58 18.59
N ARG A 290 -2.63 9.42 18.96
CA ARG A 290 -1.82 8.25 18.59
C ARG A 290 -2.28 6.97 19.30
N GLU A 291 -2.55 7.04 20.60
CA GLU A 291 -3.07 5.91 21.38
C GLU A 291 -4.49 5.55 20.95
N ARG A 292 -5.33 6.56 20.71
CA ARG A 292 -6.66 6.36 20.15
C ARG A 292 -6.61 5.67 18.78
N LEU A 293 -5.64 6.02 17.94
CA LEU A 293 -5.44 5.33 16.66
C LEU A 293 -5.07 3.86 16.84
N ARG A 294 -4.25 3.51 17.83
CA ARG A 294 -3.90 2.10 18.14
C ARG A 294 -5.14 1.28 18.53
N GLU A 295 -6.00 1.83 19.40
CA GLU A 295 -7.26 1.17 19.77
C GLU A 295 -8.21 1.01 18.57
N VAL A 296 -8.38 2.06 17.77
CA VAL A 296 -9.25 2.00 16.57
C VAL A 296 -8.68 1.03 15.53
N ALA A 297 -7.36 1.00 15.34
CA ALA A 297 -6.68 0.06 14.47
C ALA A 297 -6.89 -1.38 14.93
N PHE A 298 -6.80 -1.62 16.24
CA PHE A 298 -7.05 -2.91 16.85
C PHE A 298 -8.49 -3.39 16.60
N GLU A 299 -9.48 -2.56 16.93
CA GLU A 299 -10.90 -2.86 16.70
C GLU A 299 -11.22 -3.10 15.22
N TYR A 300 -10.65 -2.28 14.33
CA TYR A 300 -10.81 -2.42 12.89
C TYR A 300 -10.26 -3.78 12.39
N CYS A 301 -9.07 -4.17 12.83
CA CYS A 301 -8.46 -5.46 12.46
C CYS A 301 -9.25 -6.64 13.02
N GLN A 302 -9.73 -6.56 14.26
CA GLN A 302 -10.59 -7.60 14.84
C GLN A 302 -11.88 -7.76 14.03
N ARG A 303 -12.51 -6.64 13.65
CA ARG A 303 -13.71 -6.65 12.81
C ARG A 303 -13.45 -7.29 11.44
N LEU A 304 -12.32 -6.98 10.79
CA LEU A 304 -11.95 -7.62 9.52
C LEU A 304 -11.79 -9.13 9.65
N ILE A 305 -11.15 -9.61 10.72
CA ILE A 305 -11.00 -11.05 10.96
C ILE A 305 -12.36 -11.70 11.17
N GLU A 306 -13.26 -11.07 11.92
CA GLU A 306 -14.62 -11.55 12.12
C GLU A 306 -15.40 -11.61 10.79
N GLN A 307 -15.39 -10.53 10.00
CA GLN A 307 -16.06 -10.48 8.70
C GLN A 307 -15.53 -11.53 7.71
N SER A 308 -14.24 -11.86 7.80
CA SER A 308 -13.65 -12.90 6.97
C SER A 308 -14.15 -14.33 7.28
N ASN A 309 -14.92 -14.53 8.36
CA ASN A 309 -15.61 -15.79 8.62
C ASN A 309 -16.81 -15.99 7.68
N ARG A 310 -17.33 -14.91 7.10
CA ARG A 310 -18.45 -14.95 6.17
C ARG A 310 -17.99 -15.39 4.80
N ARG A 311 -18.79 -16.22 4.14
CA ARG A 311 -18.50 -16.72 2.80
C ARG A 311 -18.74 -15.60 1.78
N ALA A 312 -17.69 -15.19 1.08
CA ALA A 312 -17.80 -14.22 0.00
C ALA A 312 -18.64 -14.76 -1.17
N LEU A 313 -19.50 -13.89 -1.73
CA LEU A 313 -20.34 -14.22 -2.89
C LEU A 313 -19.54 -14.29 -4.19
N ARG A 314 -18.47 -13.49 -4.32
CA ARG A 314 -17.62 -13.42 -5.51
C ARG A 314 -16.22 -13.91 -5.19
N LYS A 315 -15.56 -14.51 -6.19
CA LYS A 315 -14.15 -14.91 -6.07
C LYS A 315 -13.23 -13.74 -5.75
N GLY A 316 -13.43 -12.59 -6.41
CA GLY A 316 -12.64 -11.38 -6.15
C GLY A 316 -12.75 -10.89 -4.70
N ASP A 317 -13.93 -11.01 -4.10
CA ASP A 317 -14.17 -10.63 -2.71
C ASP A 317 -13.50 -11.63 -1.74
N SER A 318 -13.45 -12.92 -2.09
CA SER A 318 -12.69 -13.93 -1.33
C SER A 318 -11.18 -13.69 -1.38
N ASP A 319 -10.65 -13.33 -2.55
CA ASP A 319 -9.24 -12.97 -2.71
C ASP A 319 -8.92 -11.70 -1.92
N LEU A 320 -9.82 -10.70 -1.92
CA LEU A 320 -9.71 -9.49 -1.11
C LEU A 320 -9.76 -9.80 0.39
N GLN A 321 -10.65 -10.69 0.86
CA GLN A 321 -10.70 -11.11 2.26
C GLN A 321 -9.35 -11.66 2.74
N LYS A 322 -8.76 -12.58 1.99
CA LYS A 322 -7.44 -13.15 2.31
C LYS A 322 -6.36 -12.08 2.33
N ALA A 323 -6.49 -11.10 1.44
CA ALA A 323 -5.55 -10.02 1.32
C ALA A 323 -5.61 -9.09 2.55
N CYS A 324 -6.81 -8.67 2.93
CA CYS A 324 -7.07 -7.89 4.13
C CYS A 324 -6.63 -8.62 5.40
N LEU A 325 -6.77 -9.95 5.46
CA LEU A 325 -6.33 -10.76 6.60
C LEU A 325 -4.82 -10.68 6.83
N VAL A 326 -4.00 -10.77 5.77
CA VAL A 326 -2.55 -10.64 5.91
C VAL A 326 -2.19 -9.28 6.49
N GLU A 327 -2.77 -8.20 5.94
CA GLU A 327 -2.47 -6.85 6.42
C GLU A 327 -2.98 -6.64 7.87
N ALA A 328 -4.17 -7.15 8.21
CA ALA A 328 -4.72 -7.08 9.56
C ALA A 328 -3.83 -7.80 10.58
N VAL A 329 -3.32 -9.00 10.26
CA VAL A 329 -2.38 -9.72 11.14
C VAL A 329 -1.07 -8.95 11.30
N LEU A 330 -0.55 -8.34 10.21
CA LEU A 330 0.67 -7.53 10.27
C LEU A 330 0.48 -6.22 11.04
N VAL A 331 -0.72 -5.61 11.03
CA VAL A 331 -1.06 -4.46 11.86
C VAL A 331 -1.14 -4.88 13.33
N LEU A 332 -1.83 -5.99 13.64
CA LEU A 332 -1.93 -6.51 15.01
C LEU A 332 -0.56 -6.86 15.59
N ASP A 333 0.34 -7.44 14.79
CA ASP A 333 1.74 -7.68 15.17
C ASP A 333 2.46 -6.39 15.59
N VAL A 334 2.33 -5.32 14.80
CA VAL A 334 2.91 -4.01 15.14
C VAL A 334 2.32 -3.47 16.45
N LEU A 335 1.00 -3.56 16.63
CA LEU A 335 0.34 -3.10 17.85
C LEU A 335 0.82 -3.88 19.08
N CYS A 336 0.92 -5.21 18.99
CA CYS A 336 1.38 -6.05 20.10
C CYS A 336 2.86 -5.82 20.44
N ARG A 337 3.68 -5.43 19.46
CA ARG A 337 5.08 -5.01 19.69
C ARG A 337 5.19 -3.64 20.36
N GLN A 338 4.22 -2.75 20.13
CA GLN A 338 4.21 -1.41 20.74
C GLN A 338 3.60 -1.41 22.15
N ASP A 339 2.57 -2.22 22.37
CA ASP A 339 1.93 -2.38 23.65
C ASP A 339 1.48 -3.85 23.85
N PRO A 340 2.08 -4.57 24.81
CA PRO A 340 1.71 -5.96 25.14
C PRO A 340 0.25 -6.16 25.56
N SER A 341 -0.48 -5.10 25.95
CA SER A 341 -1.90 -5.19 26.31
C SER A 341 -2.77 -5.74 25.16
N PHE A 342 -2.39 -5.44 23.90
CA PHE A 342 -3.07 -5.93 22.70
C PHE A 342 -2.82 -7.41 22.43
N LEU A 343 -1.72 -7.98 22.94
CA LEU A 343 -1.39 -9.39 22.72
C LEU A 343 -2.48 -10.28 23.30
N TYR A 344 -2.77 -10.15 24.59
CA TYR A 344 -3.78 -10.98 25.25
C TYR A 344 -5.18 -10.82 24.65
N ARG A 345 -5.53 -9.62 24.20
CA ARG A 345 -6.80 -9.31 23.52
C ARG A 345 -6.91 -9.91 22.11
N SER A 346 -5.78 -10.14 21.42
CA SER A 346 -5.76 -10.67 20.03
C SER A 346 -5.58 -12.19 19.96
N LEU A 347 -5.01 -12.82 20.98
CA LEU A 347 -4.64 -14.25 20.94
C LEU A 347 -5.78 -15.19 20.59
N SER A 348 -6.97 -15.01 21.19
CA SER A 348 -8.13 -15.88 20.93
C SER A 348 -8.55 -15.80 19.46
N CYS A 349 -8.64 -14.58 18.92
CA CYS A 349 -9.01 -14.31 17.53
C CYS A 349 -7.97 -14.89 16.55
N LEU A 350 -6.67 -14.70 16.82
CA LEU A 350 -5.60 -15.19 15.95
C LEU A 350 -5.44 -16.71 15.99
N LYS A 351 -5.65 -17.35 17.15
CA LYS A 351 -5.69 -18.83 17.25
C LYS A 351 -6.85 -19.42 16.45
N ALA A 352 -8.04 -18.84 16.55
CA ALA A 352 -9.20 -19.26 15.76
C ALA A 352 -8.96 -19.07 14.26
N LEU A 353 -8.37 -17.94 13.85
CA LEU A 353 -7.99 -17.68 12.47
C LEU A 353 -6.98 -18.72 11.97
N HIS A 354 -5.91 -19.00 12.71
CA HIS A 354 -4.91 -20.01 12.35
C HIS A 354 -5.54 -21.39 12.16
N GLY A 355 -6.42 -21.83 13.07
CA GLY A 355 -7.14 -23.10 12.95
C GLY A 355 -7.95 -23.20 11.65
N ARG A 356 -8.57 -22.09 11.22
CA ARG A 356 -9.33 -22.01 9.97
C ARG A 356 -8.46 -22.03 8.71
N VAL A 357 -7.35 -21.30 8.70
CA VAL A 357 -6.52 -21.17 7.49
C VAL A 357 -5.52 -22.31 7.30
N ARG A 358 -5.16 -23.05 8.36
CA ARG A 358 -4.17 -24.15 8.31
C ARG A 358 -4.51 -25.25 7.29
N GLY A 359 -5.80 -25.51 7.06
CA GLY A 359 -6.26 -26.54 6.13
C GLY A 359 -6.46 -26.07 4.68
N ASP A 360 -6.46 -24.75 4.43
CA ASP A 360 -6.80 -24.18 3.14
C ASP A 360 -5.54 -23.79 2.34
N PRO A 361 -5.19 -24.54 1.26
CA PRO A 361 -4.03 -24.21 0.43
C PRO A 361 -4.19 -22.85 -0.26
N ALA A 362 -5.42 -22.35 -0.42
CA ALA A 362 -5.67 -21.05 -1.02
C ALA A 362 -5.46 -19.88 -0.03
N SER A 363 -5.20 -20.15 1.26
CA SER A 363 -4.97 -19.16 2.32
C SER A 363 -3.52 -19.15 2.83
N VAL A 364 -2.60 -19.79 2.11
CA VAL A 364 -1.19 -19.94 2.51
C VAL A 364 -0.48 -18.59 2.75
N ARG A 365 -0.83 -17.54 1.99
CA ARG A 365 -0.25 -16.20 2.21
C ARG A 365 -0.63 -15.60 3.57
N VAL A 366 -1.79 -15.97 4.15
CA VAL A 366 -2.23 -15.57 5.50
C VAL A 366 -1.47 -16.33 6.59
N LEU A 367 -1.00 -17.55 6.30
CA LEU A 367 -0.21 -18.33 7.26
C LEU A 367 1.16 -17.71 7.55
N LEU A 368 1.81 -17.07 6.58
CA LEU A 368 3.11 -16.43 6.78
C LEU A 368 3.12 -15.33 7.87
N PRO A 369 2.25 -14.30 7.84
CA PRO A 369 2.21 -13.29 8.89
C PRO A 369 1.72 -13.86 10.23
N LEU A 370 0.83 -14.88 10.23
CA LEU A 370 0.42 -15.56 11.46
C LEU A 370 1.60 -16.29 12.11
N ALA A 371 2.41 -16.96 11.30
CA ALA A 371 3.62 -17.61 11.76
C ALA A 371 4.61 -16.60 12.34
N HIS A 372 4.82 -15.47 11.65
CA HIS A 372 5.66 -14.39 12.16
C HIS A 372 5.18 -13.89 13.52
N PHE A 373 3.86 -13.68 13.66
CA PHE A 373 3.25 -13.26 14.91
C PHE A 373 3.50 -14.26 16.04
N PHE A 374 3.22 -15.55 15.81
CA PHE A 374 3.43 -16.58 16.84
C PHE A 374 4.90 -16.86 17.13
N LEU A 375 5.83 -16.60 16.20
CA LEU A 375 7.27 -16.66 16.46
C LEU A 375 7.73 -15.47 17.31
N SER A 376 7.21 -14.28 17.02
CA SER A 376 7.63 -13.05 17.70
C SER A 376 7.04 -12.93 19.10
N HIS A 377 5.85 -13.49 19.33
CA HIS A 377 5.11 -13.37 20.58
C HIS A 377 4.85 -14.71 21.30
N GLY A 378 5.34 -15.84 20.77
CA GLY A 378 5.00 -17.19 21.22
C GLY A 378 5.37 -17.48 22.68
N GLU A 379 6.55 -17.02 23.11
CA GLU A 379 6.99 -17.15 24.50
C GLU A 379 6.06 -16.41 25.47
N ALA A 380 5.79 -15.13 25.18
CA ALA A 380 4.88 -14.30 25.97
C ALA A 380 3.43 -14.82 25.96
N ALA A 381 3.02 -15.47 24.87
CA ALA A 381 1.67 -15.98 24.69
C ALA A 381 1.47 -17.43 25.16
N ALA A 382 2.54 -18.10 25.62
CA ALA A 382 2.56 -19.53 25.94
C ALA A 382 1.93 -20.40 24.83
N VAL A 383 2.17 -20.03 23.57
CA VAL A 383 1.67 -20.77 22.40
C VAL A 383 2.77 -21.69 21.92
N ASP A 384 2.45 -22.99 21.79
CA ASP A 384 3.34 -23.93 21.10
C ASP A 384 3.44 -23.56 19.62
N SER A 385 4.51 -22.83 19.30
CA SER A 385 4.79 -22.38 17.94
C SER A 385 5.29 -23.54 17.06
N GLU A 386 5.72 -24.67 17.64
CA GLU A 386 6.29 -25.84 16.92
C GLU A 386 5.35 -26.46 15.91
N ALA A 387 4.10 -26.66 16.29
CA ALA A 387 3.10 -27.18 15.38
C ALA A 387 2.84 -26.23 14.18
N VAL A 388 3.05 -24.92 14.34
CA VAL A 388 2.81 -23.90 13.30
C VAL A 388 3.92 -23.96 12.25
N TYR A 389 5.18 -23.98 12.65
CA TYR A 389 6.29 -23.99 11.69
C TYR A 389 6.59 -25.37 11.10
N GLN A 390 6.35 -26.47 11.82
CA GLN A 390 6.42 -27.79 11.20
C GLN A 390 5.49 -27.87 9.99
N HIS A 391 4.27 -27.35 10.10
CA HIS A 391 3.33 -27.30 8.98
C HIS A 391 3.85 -26.41 7.83
N LEU A 392 4.37 -25.22 8.14
CA LEU A 392 4.88 -24.29 7.12
C LEU A 392 6.07 -24.87 6.35
N PHE A 393 7.06 -25.45 7.04
CA PHE A 393 8.30 -25.89 6.41
C PHE A 393 8.18 -27.25 5.72
N THR A 394 7.18 -28.07 6.07
CA THR A 394 7.00 -29.39 5.45
C THR A 394 6.02 -29.38 4.28
N ARG A 395 4.86 -28.73 4.40
CA ARG A 395 3.82 -28.77 3.35
C ARG A 395 3.98 -27.70 2.28
N ILE A 396 4.20 -26.45 2.67
CA ILE A 396 4.16 -25.32 1.71
C ILE A 396 5.24 -25.44 0.62
N PRO A 397 6.53 -25.71 0.96
CA PRO A 397 7.57 -25.85 -0.06
C PRO A 397 7.35 -27.02 -1.01
N VAL A 398 6.61 -28.05 -0.58
CA VAL A 398 6.33 -29.24 -1.40
C VAL A 398 5.13 -29.00 -2.33
N GLU A 399 4.07 -28.38 -1.82
CA GLU A 399 2.79 -28.24 -2.54
C GLU A 399 2.69 -26.98 -3.41
N GLN A 400 3.40 -25.90 -3.05
CA GLN A 400 3.17 -24.56 -3.64
C GLN A 400 4.40 -23.92 -4.28
N PHE A 401 5.47 -24.68 -4.55
CA PHE A 401 6.71 -24.13 -5.14
C PHE A 401 6.54 -23.57 -6.56
N HIS A 402 5.47 -23.95 -7.26
CA HIS A 402 5.17 -23.46 -8.60
C HIS A 402 4.77 -21.98 -8.64
N SER A 403 4.43 -21.36 -7.50
CA SER A 403 4.06 -19.95 -7.41
C SER A 403 5.28 -19.08 -7.11
N PRO A 404 5.79 -18.29 -8.08
CA PRO A 404 7.01 -17.49 -7.87
C PRO A 404 6.85 -16.42 -6.78
N MET A 405 5.67 -15.82 -6.69
CA MET A 405 5.38 -14.79 -5.68
C MET A 405 5.40 -15.38 -4.27
N LEU A 406 4.76 -16.54 -4.08
CA LEU A 406 4.75 -17.20 -2.77
C LEU A 406 6.15 -17.70 -2.40
N ALA A 407 6.91 -18.23 -3.37
CA ALA A 407 8.28 -18.64 -3.14
C ALA A 407 9.15 -17.47 -2.65
N PHE A 408 9.02 -16.32 -3.30
CA PHE A 408 9.70 -15.10 -2.88
C PHE A 408 9.29 -14.64 -1.46
N GLU A 409 7.99 -14.58 -1.17
CA GLU A 409 7.48 -14.20 0.16
C GLU A 409 7.94 -15.17 1.25
N PHE A 410 7.98 -16.48 0.95
CA PHE A 410 8.45 -17.50 1.88
C PHE A 410 9.95 -17.35 2.17
N ILE A 411 10.76 -17.07 1.14
CA ILE A 411 12.20 -16.81 1.31
C ILE A 411 12.43 -15.55 2.13
N GLN A 412 11.68 -14.47 1.86
CA GLN A 412 11.73 -13.25 2.67
C GLN A 412 11.37 -13.54 4.13
N PHE A 413 10.29 -14.28 4.38
CA PHE A 413 9.91 -14.72 5.72
C PHE A 413 11.05 -15.48 6.42
N CYS A 414 11.69 -16.43 5.73
CA CYS A 414 12.81 -17.19 6.29
C CYS A 414 14.00 -16.28 6.65
N ARG A 415 14.34 -15.35 5.75
CA ARG A 415 15.46 -14.41 5.95
C ARG A 415 15.20 -13.49 7.13
N ASP A 416 14.00 -12.93 7.21
CA ASP A 416 13.65 -11.93 8.20
C ASP A 416 13.53 -12.53 9.62
N ASN A 417 13.18 -13.81 9.73
CA ASN A 417 13.02 -14.52 11.00
C ASN A 417 14.19 -15.44 11.36
N LEU A 418 15.32 -15.35 10.64
CA LEU A 418 16.45 -16.27 10.81
C LEU A 418 17.01 -16.31 12.24
N HIS A 419 17.00 -15.17 12.94
CA HIS A 419 17.43 -15.05 14.33
C HIS A 419 16.52 -15.81 15.32
N LEU A 420 15.21 -15.87 15.03
CA LEU A 420 14.20 -16.57 15.85
C LEU A 420 14.24 -18.09 15.64
N PHE A 421 14.86 -18.55 14.55
CA PHE A 421 14.98 -19.99 14.24
C PHE A 421 16.20 -20.67 14.87
N SER A 422 17.01 -19.97 15.67
CA SER A 422 18.26 -20.48 16.23
C SER A 422 18.11 -21.79 17.04
N GLY A 423 16.90 -22.08 17.58
CA GLY A 423 16.55 -23.36 18.22
C GLY A 423 15.92 -24.43 17.31
N HIS A 424 15.40 -24.08 16.13
CA HIS A 424 14.60 -24.96 15.24
C HIS A 424 15.30 -25.28 13.92
N LEU A 425 16.64 -25.14 13.89
CA LEU A 425 17.48 -25.36 12.70
C LEU A 425 17.38 -26.78 12.13
N SER A 426 17.03 -27.78 12.92
CA SER A 426 16.83 -29.17 12.47
C SER A 426 15.69 -29.28 11.45
N THR A 427 14.55 -28.63 11.70
CA THR A 427 13.38 -28.61 10.81
C THR A 427 13.69 -27.85 9.51
N LEU A 428 14.43 -26.74 9.59
CA LEU A 428 14.92 -26.00 8.41
C LEU A 428 15.90 -26.82 7.56
N ARG A 429 16.79 -27.59 8.20
CA ARG A 429 17.74 -28.49 7.52
C ARG A 429 17.05 -29.63 6.78
N LEU A 430 15.92 -30.14 7.30
CA LEU A 430 15.14 -31.17 6.63
C LEU A 430 14.41 -30.63 5.39
N SER A 431 14.01 -29.35 5.40
CA SER A 431 13.33 -28.69 4.28
C SER A 431 14.27 -28.08 3.23
N PHE A 432 15.59 -28.15 3.44
CA PHE A 432 16.62 -27.49 2.63
C PHE A 432 16.55 -27.80 1.11
N PRO A 433 16.28 -29.04 0.67
CA PRO A 433 16.12 -29.34 -0.75
C PRO A 433 14.96 -28.59 -1.43
N ASN A 434 13.87 -28.34 -0.69
CA ASN A 434 12.72 -27.61 -1.23
C ASN A 434 12.94 -26.08 -1.20
N LEU A 435 13.74 -25.57 -0.25
CA LEU A 435 14.13 -24.16 -0.23
C LEU A 435 14.97 -23.77 -1.47
N PHE A 436 15.85 -24.66 -1.95
CA PHE A 436 16.58 -24.44 -3.20
C PHE A 436 15.65 -24.39 -4.43
N LYS A 437 14.62 -25.23 -4.48
CA LYS A 437 13.59 -25.17 -5.54
C LYS A 437 12.86 -23.83 -5.53
N LEU A 438 12.47 -23.34 -4.36
CA LEU A 438 11.83 -22.03 -4.21
C LEU A 438 12.76 -20.89 -4.66
N ARG A 439 14.05 -20.97 -4.29
CA ARG A 439 15.04 -19.97 -4.69
C ARG A 439 15.18 -19.89 -6.21
N ALA A 440 15.33 -21.03 -6.88
CA ALA A 440 15.45 -21.08 -8.34
C ALA A 440 14.21 -20.49 -9.05
N VAL A 441 13.00 -20.72 -8.52
CA VAL A 441 11.76 -20.16 -9.10
C VAL A 441 11.58 -18.67 -8.82
N SER A 442 12.20 -18.15 -7.74
CA SER A 442 12.10 -16.73 -7.34
C SER A 442 13.09 -15.78 -8.03
N GLU A 443 14.15 -16.30 -8.67
CA GLU A 443 15.21 -15.50 -9.31
C GLU A 443 14.72 -14.42 -10.29
N PRO A 444 13.70 -14.64 -11.13
CA PRO A 444 13.18 -13.61 -12.04
C PRO A 444 12.59 -12.39 -11.30
N LEU A 445 12.02 -12.59 -10.10
CA LEU A 445 11.41 -11.53 -9.29
C LEU A 445 12.46 -10.76 -8.47
N CYS A 446 13.50 -11.44 -7.99
CA CYS A 446 14.61 -10.83 -7.28
C CYS A 446 15.35 -9.80 -8.15
N CYS A 447 15.57 -10.11 -9.44
CA CYS A 447 16.21 -9.21 -10.39
C CYS A 447 15.40 -7.93 -10.67
N ALA A 448 14.07 -7.98 -10.52
CA ALA A 448 13.18 -6.84 -10.71
C ALA A 448 13.06 -5.93 -9.47
N HIS A 449 13.42 -6.42 -8.28
CA HIS A 449 13.41 -5.64 -7.04
C HIS A 449 14.75 -4.95 -6.74
N SER A 450 15.86 -5.41 -7.33
CA SER A 450 17.20 -4.85 -7.13
C SER A 450 17.52 -3.62 -7.99
N SER A 451 16.55 -3.02 -8.68
CA SER A 451 16.74 -1.87 -9.58
C SER A 451 16.70 -0.52 -8.86
N TRP A 452 17.55 -0.35 -7.84
CA TRP A 452 17.95 0.95 -7.29
C TRP A 452 19.47 0.94 -7.07
N PRO A 453 20.27 1.73 -7.81
CA PRO A 453 21.71 1.79 -7.59
C PRO A 453 22.14 2.94 -6.64
N GLY A 454 23.04 2.61 -5.69
CA GLY A 454 23.90 3.52 -4.92
C GLY A 454 23.32 3.96 -3.57
N THR A 455 23.98 3.87 -2.42
CA THR A 455 25.42 3.84 -2.09
C THR A 455 25.70 2.95 -0.87
N ALA A 456 26.89 2.36 -0.85
CA ALA A 456 27.38 1.55 0.25
C ALA A 456 27.67 2.42 1.50
N HIS A 457 26.88 2.23 2.56
CA HIS A 457 27.30 2.37 3.96
C HIS A 457 26.40 1.47 4.83
N PRO A 458 26.93 0.81 5.88
CA PRO A 458 26.19 -0.17 6.65
C PRO A 458 25.35 0.55 7.71
N SER A 459 24.04 0.59 7.50
CA SER A 459 23.03 1.02 8.50
C SER A 459 22.08 -0.16 8.78
N PRO A 460 21.53 -0.28 10.00
CA PRO A 460 21.07 -1.56 10.56
C PRO A 460 19.82 -2.15 9.87
N PRO A 461 19.51 -3.45 10.09
CA PRO A 461 18.67 -4.25 9.18
C PRO A 461 17.15 -4.00 9.25
N SER A 462 16.66 -2.94 9.89
CA SER A 462 15.26 -2.84 10.30
C SER A 462 14.30 -2.12 9.33
N LEU A 463 14.79 -1.51 8.25
CA LEU A 463 14.00 -0.56 7.45
C LEU A 463 13.58 -1.01 6.04
N TRP A 464 13.96 -2.21 5.59
CA TRP A 464 13.55 -2.72 4.27
C TRP A 464 12.33 -3.65 4.37
N ARG A 465 11.24 -3.16 4.96
CA ARG A 465 9.93 -3.85 4.91
C ARG A 465 9.16 -3.35 3.69
N SER A 466 8.89 -4.27 2.76
CA SER A 466 8.04 -4.09 1.59
C SER A 466 6.66 -3.53 1.99
N SER A 467 6.55 -2.21 2.00
CA SER A 467 5.29 -1.46 2.13
C SER A 467 4.83 -1.04 0.74
N ARG A 468 4.51 -2.00 -0.13
CA ARG A 468 3.68 -1.71 -1.30
C ARG A 468 2.22 -1.74 -0.84
N PRO A 469 1.43 -0.67 -1.04
CA PRO A 469 0.02 -0.68 -0.67
C PRO A 469 -0.69 -1.81 -1.41
N TRP A 470 -1.44 -2.63 -0.69
CA TRP A 470 -2.10 -3.84 -1.18
C TRP A 470 -3.04 -3.62 -2.39
N TRP A 471 -3.57 -2.40 -2.52
CA TRP A 471 -4.34 -1.96 -3.70
C TRP A 471 -3.56 -2.01 -5.01
N THR A 472 -2.22 -1.95 -4.98
CA THR A 472 -1.38 -2.17 -6.16
C THR A 472 -1.20 -3.65 -6.52
N LEU A 473 -1.49 -4.58 -5.61
CA LEU A 473 -1.42 -6.02 -5.82
C LEU A 473 -2.79 -6.65 -6.13
N ALA A 474 -3.90 -5.98 -5.76
CA ALA A 474 -5.26 -6.42 -6.05
C ALA A 474 -5.76 -6.06 -7.46
N GLN A 475 -5.00 -5.29 -8.24
CA GLN A 475 -5.18 -5.31 -9.69
C GLN A 475 -4.45 -6.53 -10.26
N PRO A 476 -5.16 -7.48 -10.90
CA PRO A 476 -4.44 -8.41 -11.76
C PRO A 476 -3.67 -7.56 -12.76
N TRP A 477 -2.41 -7.90 -13.00
CA TRP A 477 -1.68 -7.47 -14.17
C TRP A 477 -2.48 -7.88 -15.41
N ARG A 478 -3.50 -7.09 -15.76
CA ARG A 478 -4.08 -7.05 -17.09
C ARG A 478 -3.10 -6.22 -17.90
N CYS A 479 -2.02 -6.87 -18.32
CA CYS A 479 -1.45 -6.52 -19.61
C CYS A 479 -2.60 -6.47 -20.61
N CYS A 480 -2.65 -5.36 -21.35
CA CYS A 480 -3.53 -5.08 -22.46
C CYS A 480 -3.95 -6.35 -23.21
N THR A 481 -5.24 -6.69 -23.13
CA THR A 481 -5.98 -7.42 -24.17
C THR A 481 -7.44 -7.52 -23.75
N ARG A 482 -8.23 -6.54 -24.17
CA ARG A 482 -9.50 -6.79 -24.85
C ARG A 482 -10.01 -5.48 -25.43
N CYS A 483 -10.02 -5.48 -26.75
CA CYS A 483 -10.59 -4.48 -27.62
C CYS A 483 -11.98 -4.06 -27.15
N TRP A 484 -12.21 -2.76 -27.21
CA TRP A 484 -13.52 -2.16 -27.26
C TRP A 484 -14.23 -2.67 -28.52
N THR A 485 -15.30 -3.42 -28.34
CA THR A 485 -16.34 -3.56 -29.37
C THR A 485 -17.22 -2.33 -29.30
N CYS A 486 -17.16 -1.48 -30.33
CA CYS A 486 -18.19 -0.51 -30.67
C CYS A 486 -19.02 -1.05 -31.86
N PRO A 487 -20.23 -0.50 -32.09
CA PRO A 487 -21.39 -1.25 -32.57
C PRO A 487 -21.48 -1.35 -34.09
N ALA A 488 -21.97 -2.50 -34.55
CA ALA A 488 -22.96 -2.68 -35.61
C ALA A 488 -23.65 -4.03 -35.37
#